data_AF-A0A691NYS2-F1
#
_entry.id   AF-A0A691NYS2-F1
#
_cell.length_a   1.000
_cell.length_b   1.000
_cell.length_c   1.000
_cell.angle_alpha   90.00
_cell.angle_beta   90.00
_cell.angle_gamma   90.00
#
_symmetry.space_group_name_H-M   'P 1'
#
loop_
_entity.id
_entity.type
_entity.pdbx_description
1 polymer ?
#
loop_
_entity_poly.entity_id
_entity_poly.type
_entity_poly.pdbx_seq_one_letter_code
_entity_poly.pdbx_strand_id
1 'polypeptide(L)'
;AKNDNYSLELIEFNHDKDHLHILFKAKPKSELLKFINAYKSASSRLIKKEFPHLKQYLWKQYFWSGSYFLATTGGVTLDILKQYVENQGIEDNRVKKQYKNTKRKRLLNANN
;
A
#
# COMPACT_ATOMS: atom_id res chain seq x y z
N ALA A 1 16.93 -16.12 -17.04
CA ALA A 1 17.65 -14.85 -16.79
C ALA A 1 16.78 -13.98 -15.87
N LYS A 2 17.21 -13.72 -14.63
CA LYS A 2 16.54 -12.74 -13.76
C LYS A 2 16.75 -11.37 -14.38
N ASN A 3 15.69 -10.79 -14.92
CA ASN A 3 15.73 -9.46 -15.53
C ASN A 3 15.74 -8.43 -14.39
N ASP A 4 16.93 -8.09 -13.89
CA ASP A 4 17.14 -7.10 -12.83
C ASP A 4 16.99 -5.66 -13.35
N ASN A 5 15.96 -5.41 -14.18
CA ASN A 5 15.78 -4.18 -14.97
C ASN A 5 15.71 -2.90 -14.12
N TYR A 6 15.43 -3.02 -12.82
CA TYR A 6 15.25 -1.88 -11.93
C TYR A 6 16.23 -1.89 -10.74
N SER A 7 17.08 -2.91 -10.60
CA SER A 7 18.01 -3.07 -9.46
C SER A 7 17.33 -2.88 -8.10
N LEU A 8 16.19 -3.55 -7.89
CA LEU A 8 15.41 -3.51 -6.65
C LEU A 8 15.45 -4.87 -5.95
N GLU A 9 15.63 -4.86 -4.63
CA GLU A 9 15.51 -6.04 -3.78
C GLU A 9 14.22 -5.90 -2.96
N LEU A 10 13.24 -6.77 -3.20
CA LEU A 10 12.03 -6.83 -2.37
C LEU A 10 12.42 -7.29 -0.96
N ILE A 11 12.07 -6.50 0.04
CA ILE A 11 12.27 -6.86 1.44
C ILE A 11 10.98 -7.45 2.01
N GLU A 12 9.86 -6.77 1.79
CA GLU A 12 8.58 -7.15 2.36
C GLU A 12 7.41 -6.70 1.48
N PHE A 13 6.32 -7.45 1.57
CA PHE A 13 5.09 -7.21 0.83
C PHE A 13 3.92 -7.53 1.75
N ASN A 14 3.03 -6.56 1.96
CA ASN A 14 1.76 -6.77 2.64
C ASN A 14 0.64 -6.00 1.94
N HIS A 15 -0.60 -6.22 2.34
CA HIS A 15 -1.76 -5.58 1.75
C HIS A 15 -2.84 -5.30 2.78
N ASP A 16 -3.69 -4.33 2.49
CA ASP A 16 -4.98 -4.16 3.14
C ASP A 16 -6.10 -4.53 2.15
N LYS A 17 -7.35 -4.17 2.44
CA LYS A 17 -8.52 -4.47 1.61
C LYS A 17 -8.46 -3.82 0.22
N ASP A 18 -7.86 -2.64 0.11
CA ASP A 18 -7.91 -1.80 -1.10
C ASP A 18 -6.55 -1.24 -1.57
N HIS A 19 -5.44 -1.58 -0.89
CA HIS A 19 -4.11 -1.13 -1.26
C HIS A 19 -2.99 -2.11 -0.88
N LEU A 20 -1.84 -1.97 -1.54
CA LEU A 20 -0.62 -2.76 -1.29
C LEU A 20 0.45 -1.90 -0.60
N HIS A 21 1.18 -2.52 0.32
CA HIS A 21 2.39 -1.98 0.94
C HIS A 21 3.59 -2.82 0.49
N ILE A 22 4.59 -2.16 -0.10
CA ILE A 22 5.78 -2.82 -0.63
C ILE A 22 7.01 -2.12 -0.06
N LEU A 23 7.84 -2.87 0.65
CA LEU A 23 9.14 -2.42 1.14
C LEU A 23 10.23 -3.05 0.27
N PHE A 24 11.09 -2.22 -0.31
CA PHE A 24 12.20 -2.68 -1.15
C PHE A 24 13.45 -1.83 -0.91
N LYS A 25 14.63 -2.43 -1.14
CA LYS A 25 15.89 -1.68 -1.26
C LYS A 25 16.06 -1.28 -2.73
N ALA A 26 16.44 -0.02 -2.93
CA ALA A 26 16.76 0.53 -4.23
C ALA A 26 18.19 1.04 -4.27
N LYS A 27 18.82 0.98 -5.44
CA LYS A 27 20.07 1.70 -5.69
C LYS A 27 19.75 3.16 -6.07
N PRO A 28 20.67 4.11 -5.85
CA PRO A 28 20.44 5.51 -6.25
C PRO A 28 20.09 5.70 -7.74
N LYS A 29 20.53 4.78 -8.61
CA LYS A 29 20.25 4.79 -10.06
C LYS A 29 18.97 4.04 -10.45
N SER A 30 18.21 3.50 -9.49
CA SER A 30 16.99 2.76 -9.79
C SER A 30 15.89 3.69 -10.29
N GLU A 31 15.30 3.38 -11.45
CA GLU A 31 14.18 4.12 -12.04
C GLU A 31 12.85 3.77 -11.33
N LEU A 32 12.68 4.24 -10.09
CA LEU A 32 11.56 3.85 -9.21
C LEU A 32 10.17 4.12 -9.81
N LEU A 33 9.98 5.28 -10.42
CA LEU A 33 8.69 5.65 -11.01
C LEU A 33 8.34 4.72 -12.18
N LYS A 34 9.33 4.36 -13.01
CA LYS A 34 9.14 3.44 -14.13
C LYS A 34 8.84 2.04 -13.64
N PHE A 35 9.54 1.59 -12.59
CA PHE A 35 9.23 0.32 -11.92
C PHE A 35 7.78 0.28 -11.42
N ILE A 36 7.33 1.28 -10.66
CA ILE A 36 5.97 1.33 -10.10
C ILE A 36 4.93 1.32 -11.22
N ASN A 37 5.14 2.11 -12.27
CA ASN A 37 4.22 2.16 -13.41
C ASN A 37 4.18 0.83 -14.18
N ALA A 38 5.34 0.22 -14.42
CA ALA A 38 5.43 -1.09 -15.06
C ALA A 38 4.75 -2.17 -14.21
N TYR A 39 4.97 -2.18 -12.89
CA TYR A 39 4.35 -3.10 -11.95
C TYR A 39 2.83 -2.94 -11.96
N LYS A 40 2.31 -1.72 -11.80
CA LYS A 40 0.86 -1.44 -11.81
C LYS A 40 0.21 -1.86 -13.13
N SER A 41 0.85 -1.57 -14.26
CA SER A 41 0.36 -1.95 -15.59
C SER A 41 0.34 -3.47 -15.78
N ALA A 42 1.46 -4.14 -15.48
CA ALA A 42 1.59 -5.58 -15.64
C ALA A 42 0.62 -6.35 -14.72
N SER A 43 0.58 -6.00 -13.43
CA SER A 43 -0.33 -6.62 -12.45
C SER A 43 -1.80 -6.40 -12.81
N SER A 44 -2.20 -5.18 -13.19
CA SER A 44 -3.55 -4.89 -13.67
C SER A 44 -3.95 -5.78 -14.85
N ARG A 45 -3.04 -5.99 -15.81
CA ARG A 45 -3.28 -6.87 -16.97
C ARG A 45 -3.42 -8.33 -16.55
N LEU A 46 -2.53 -8.83 -15.69
CA LEU A 46 -2.53 -10.21 -15.24
C LEU A 46 -3.76 -10.53 -14.40
N ILE A 47 -4.08 -9.70 -13.41
CA ILE A 47 -5.24 -9.87 -12.53
C ILE A 47 -6.54 -9.86 -13.33
N LYS A 48 -6.71 -8.93 -14.28
CA LYS A 48 -7.92 -8.91 -15.14
C LYS A 48 -8.01 -10.09 -16.11
N LYS A 49 -6.88 -10.73 -16.44
CA LYS A 49 -6.84 -11.95 -17.26
C LYS A 49 -7.21 -13.18 -16.43
N GLU A 50 -6.68 -13.28 -15.21
CA GLU A 50 -6.87 -14.41 -14.31
C GLU A 50 -8.24 -14.38 -13.62
N PHE A 51 -8.75 -13.18 -13.31
CA PHE A 51 -10.04 -12.98 -12.67
C PHE A 51 -10.94 -12.06 -13.51
N PRO A 52 -11.47 -12.54 -14.66
CA PRO A 52 -12.29 -11.72 -15.55
C PRO A 52 -13.53 -11.11 -14.88
N HIS A 53 -14.07 -11.80 -13.86
CA HIS A 53 -15.24 -11.35 -13.09
C HIS A 53 -14.96 -10.03 -12.32
N LEU A 54 -13.70 -9.71 -12.00
CA LEU A 54 -13.37 -8.46 -11.31
C LEU A 54 -13.75 -7.22 -12.10
N LYS A 55 -13.83 -7.31 -13.44
CA LYS A 55 -14.16 -6.18 -14.31
C LYS A 55 -15.49 -5.51 -13.95
N GLN A 56 -16.44 -6.24 -13.36
CA GLN A 56 -17.73 -5.68 -12.92
C GLN A 56 -17.63 -4.79 -11.67
N TYR A 57 -16.57 -4.97 -10.87
CA TYR A 57 -16.33 -4.18 -9.66
C TYR A 57 -15.37 -3.02 -9.89
N LEU A 58 -14.70 -2.96 -11.05
CA LEU A 58 -13.76 -1.90 -11.38
C LEU A 58 -14.48 -0.66 -11.91
N TRP A 59 -13.98 0.51 -11.52
CA TRP A 59 -14.36 1.74 -12.21
C TRP A 59 -13.73 1.75 -13.61
N LYS A 60 -14.56 1.57 -14.64
CA LYS A 60 -14.14 1.33 -16.03
C LYS A 60 -13.23 0.08 -16.15
N GLN A 61 -11.95 0.27 -16.47
CA GLN A 61 -10.97 -0.79 -16.68
C GLN A 61 -9.74 -0.62 -15.77
N TYR A 62 -9.83 0.26 -14.78
CA TYR A 62 -8.72 0.61 -13.89
C TYR A 62 -8.73 -0.28 -12.66
N PHE A 63 -7.69 -1.08 -12.49
CA PHE A 63 -7.47 -1.89 -11.29
C PHE A 63 -6.82 -1.07 -10.16
N TRP A 64 -5.79 -0.30 -10.51
CA TRP A 64 -5.10 0.60 -9.58
C TRP A 64 -5.59 2.03 -9.75
N SER A 65 -5.61 2.79 -8.65
CA SER A 65 -5.61 4.27 -8.71
C SER A 65 -4.41 4.77 -9.52
N GLY A 66 -4.52 5.94 -10.16
CA GLY A 66 -3.39 6.57 -10.85
C GLY A 66 -2.24 6.92 -9.89
N SER A 67 -2.59 7.31 -8.67
CA SER A 67 -1.64 7.73 -7.63
C SER A 67 -0.93 6.55 -6.95
N TYR A 68 0.19 6.85 -6.30
CA TYR A 68 0.91 5.95 -5.39
C TYR A 68 1.66 6.78 -4.35
N PHE A 69 1.99 6.17 -3.21
CA PHE A 69 2.82 6.76 -2.18
C PHE A 69 4.22 6.13 -2.23
N LEU A 70 5.26 6.96 -2.16
CA LEU A 70 6.65 6.53 -2.12
C LEU A 70 7.39 7.41 -1.13
N ALA A 71 7.99 6.80 -0.11
CA ALA A 71 8.78 7.47 0.90
C ALA A 71 10.08 6.73 1.14
N THR A 72 11.15 7.47 1.40
CA THR A 72 12.42 6.91 1.88
C THR A 72 12.39 6.87 3.40
N THR A 73 12.97 5.83 3.97
CA THR A 73 12.98 5.64 5.42
C THR A 73 14.34 6.05 5.97
N GLY A 74 14.63 7.35 5.85
CA GLY A 74 15.86 7.94 6.37
C GLY A 74 15.78 8.05 7.89
N GLY A 75 16.18 7.00 8.62
CA GLY A 75 16.37 7.05 10.08
C GLY A 75 15.54 6.08 10.91
N VAL A 76 14.61 5.35 10.30
CA VAL A 76 13.86 4.27 10.98
C VAL A 76 14.54 2.94 10.67
N THR A 77 14.81 2.13 11.70
CA THR A 77 15.45 0.82 11.50
C THR A 77 14.55 -0.08 10.65
N LEU A 78 15.17 -0.97 9.88
CA LEU A 78 14.45 -1.87 8.99
C LEU A 78 13.39 -2.67 9.76
N ASP A 79 13.69 -3.09 10.98
CA ASP A 79 12.80 -3.89 11.82
C ASP A 79 11.52 -3.14 12.20
N ILE A 80 11.60 -1.82 12.47
CA ILE A 80 10.41 -1.01 12.77
C ILE A 80 9.53 -0.87 11.53
N LEU A 81 10.12 -0.76 10.34
CA LEU A 81 9.36 -0.66 9.09
C LEU A 81 8.71 -1.99 8.72
N LYS A 82 9.42 -3.09 8.95
CA LYS A 82 8.85 -4.43 8.79
C LYS A 82 7.66 -4.61 9.71
N GLN A 83 7.81 -4.33 11.00
CA GLN A 83 6.68 -4.34 11.94
C GLN A 83 5.54 -3.43 11.49
N TYR A 84 5.82 -2.24 10.96
CA TYR A 84 4.78 -1.37 10.43
C TYR A 84 4.03 -2.02 9.26
N VAL A 85 4.75 -2.62 8.30
CA VAL A 85 4.18 -3.28 7.12
C VAL A 85 3.44 -4.54 7.53
N GLU A 86 4.01 -5.42 8.35
CA GLU A 86 3.38 -6.63 8.92
C GLU A 86 2.06 -6.31 9.63
N ASN A 87 1.99 -5.19 10.35
CA ASN A 87 0.80 -4.78 11.08
C ASN A 87 -0.25 -4.03 10.21
N GLN A 88 0.03 -3.74 8.93
CA GLN A 88 -0.98 -3.19 8.03
C GLN A 88 -2.13 -4.18 7.82
N GLY A 89 -3.37 -3.69 7.79
CA GLY A 89 -4.57 -4.53 7.69
C GLY A 89 -4.98 -5.21 9.00
N ILE A 90 -4.18 -5.13 10.07
CA ILE A 90 -4.58 -5.60 11.41
C ILE A 90 -5.43 -4.52 12.08
N GLU A 91 -6.69 -4.82 12.37
CA GLU A 91 -7.57 -3.87 13.07
C GLU A 91 -7.12 -3.66 14.53
N ASP A 92 -6.46 -2.53 14.83
CA ASP A 92 -6.23 -2.15 16.24
C ASP A 92 -7.54 -1.66 16.89
N ASN A 93 -8.20 -2.58 17.60
CA ASN A 93 -9.42 -2.31 18.35
C ASN A 93 -9.25 -1.23 19.43
N ARG A 94 -8.02 -0.94 19.90
CA ARG A 94 -7.75 0.13 20.87
C ARG A 94 -7.91 1.51 20.25
N VAL A 95 -7.40 1.71 19.04
CA VAL A 95 -7.52 2.97 18.28
C VAL A 95 -8.98 3.27 17.92
N LYS A 96 -9.75 2.26 17.49
CA LYS A 96 -11.18 2.42 17.20
C LYS A 96 -11.99 2.83 18.44
N LYS A 97 -11.71 2.23 19.60
CA LYS A 97 -12.38 2.56 20.87
C LYS A 97 -12.06 3.99 21.30
N GLN A 98 -10.80 4.40 21.19
CA GLN A 98 -10.39 5.77 21.49
C GLN A 98 -11.02 6.79 20.54
N TYR A 99 -11.02 6.54 19.23
CA TYR A 99 -11.65 7.45 18.25
C TYR A 99 -13.15 7.62 18.50
N LYS A 100 -13.89 6.51 18.77
CA LYS A 100 -15.31 6.58 19.12
C LYS A 100 -15.55 7.40 20.39
N ASN A 101 -14.72 7.23 21.42
CA ASN A 101 -14.83 7.99 22.67
C ASN A 101 -14.53 9.47 22.48
N THR A 102 -13.48 9.82 21.72
CA THR A 102 -13.11 11.21 21.44
C THR A 102 -14.15 11.91 20.57
N LYS A 103 -14.68 11.23 19.54
CA LYS A 103 -15.75 11.75 18.69
C LYS A 103 -17.04 11.98 19.48
N ARG A 104 -17.43 11.05 20.35
CA ARG A 104 -18.58 11.21 21.26
C ARG A 104 -18.40 12.41 22.20
N LYS A 105 -17.21 12.57 22.78
CA LYS A 105 -16.89 13.70 23.66
C LYS A 105 -16.96 15.05 22.93
N ARG A 106 -16.48 15.12 21.68
CA ARG A 106 -16.58 16.33 20.84
C ARG A 106 -18.03 16.68 20.47
N LEU A 107 -18.85 15.69 20.14
CA LEU A 107 -20.27 15.90 19.82
C LEU A 107 -21.07 16.37 21.05
N LEU A 108 -20.78 15.84 22.24
CA LEU A 108 -21.40 16.29 23.49
C LEU A 108 -21.05 17.75 23.82
N ASN A 109 -19.81 18.17 23.54
CA ASN A 109 -19.36 19.53 23.80
C ASN A 109 -19.83 20.55 22.75
N ALA A 110 -20.27 20.11 21.57
CA ALA A 110 -20.76 20.98 20.49
C ALA A 110 -22.27 21.31 20.62
N ASN A 111 -22.98 20.64 21.54
CA ASN A 111 -24.41 20.83 21.79
C ASN A 111 -24.69 21.55 23.13
N ASN A 112 -23.67 22.19 23.72
CA ASN A 112 -23.77 23.07 24.89
C ASN A 112 -23.35 24.49 24.49
#